data_AF-A0A7J7Q021-F1
#
_entry.id   AF-A0A7J7Q021-F1
#
_cell.length_a   1.000
_cell.length_b   1.000
_cell.length_c   1.000
_cell.angle_alpha   90.00
_cell.angle_beta   90.00
_cell.angle_gamma   90.00
#
_symmetry.space_group_name_H-M   'P 1'
#
loop_
_entity.id
_entity.type
_entity.pdbx_description
1 polymer ?
#
loop_
_entity_poly.entity_id
_entity_poly.type
_entity_poly.pdbx_seq_one_letter_code
_entity_poly.pdbx_strand_id
1 'polypeptide(L)'
;MHASDGRLRCNIVQVNKKLEEVLTNKNSIIRALQYDVAKVSKAHNDLIRVYEAKLAEYGVPAEQLGFRPLITSTSTGPAGLVAGQ
;
A
#
# COMPACT_ATOMS: atom_id res chain seq x y z
N MET A 1 6.60 49.18 -18.76
CA MET A 1 5.61 48.09 -18.52
C MET A 1 6.22 46.67 -18.47
N HIS A 2 7.51 46.44 -18.76
CA HIS A 2 8.09 45.07 -18.82
C HIS A 2 8.38 44.38 -17.47
N ALA A 3 8.53 45.13 -16.37
CA ALA A 3 8.90 44.56 -15.06
C ALA A 3 7.75 43.77 -14.39
N SER A 4 6.49 44.12 -14.67
CA SER A 4 5.32 43.49 -14.05
C SER A 4 5.02 42.11 -14.65
N ASP A 5 5.28 41.91 -15.95
CA ASP A 5 5.06 40.64 -16.66
C ASP A 5 6.09 39.57 -16.25
N GLY A 6 7.35 39.96 -16.04
CA GLY A 6 8.40 39.05 -15.53
C GLY A 6 8.09 38.51 -14.12
N ARG A 7 7.48 39.34 -13.26
CA ARG A 7 7.05 38.93 -11.92
C ARG A 7 5.89 37.94 -11.96
N LEU A 8 4.91 38.17 -12.84
CA LEU A 8 3.78 37.27 -13.01
C LEU A 8 4.21 35.89 -13.52
N ARG A 9 5.14 35.85 -14.48
CA ARG A 9 5.77 34.61 -14.97
C ARG A 9 6.50 33.84 -13.87
N CYS A 10 7.29 34.53 -13.04
CA CYS A 10 7.99 33.90 -11.92
C CYS A 10 7.02 33.28 -10.91
N ASN A 11 5.94 33.99 -10.58
CA ASN A 11 4.90 33.49 -9.67
C ASN A 11 4.23 32.22 -10.21
N ILE A 12 3.90 32.18 -11.51
CA ILE A 12 3.31 30.98 -12.14
C ILE A 12 4.27 29.79 -12.07
N VAL A 13 5.56 30.02 -12.35
CA VAL A 13 6.60 28.98 -12.24
C VAL A 13 6.71 28.44 -10.80
N GLN A 14 6.69 29.32 -9.80
CA GLN A 14 6.74 28.92 -8.39
C GLN A 14 5.50 28.12 -7.97
N VAL A 15 4.32 28.53 -8.40
CA VAL A 15 3.06 27.82 -8.13
C VAL A 15 3.07 26.44 -8.79
N ASN A 16 3.48 26.34 -10.06
CA ASN A 16 3.58 25.06 -10.76
C ASN A 16 4.59 24.14 -10.08
N LYS A 17 5.77 24.64 -9.70
CA LYS A 17 6.78 23.85 -8.99
C LYS A 17 6.23 23.29 -7.68
N LYS A 18 5.54 24.12 -6.88
CA LYS A 18 4.93 23.68 -5.62
C LYS A 18 3.82 22.64 -5.84
N LEU A 19 3.05 22.77 -6.92
CA LEU A 19 2.05 21.78 -7.30
C LEU A 19 2.69 20.43 -7.66
N GLU A 20 3.75 20.43 -8.47
CA GLU A 20 4.50 19.22 -8.83
C GLU A 20 5.13 18.54 -7.61
N GLU A 21 5.68 19.31 -6.67
CA GLU A 21 6.20 18.78 -5.39
C GLU A 21 5.09 18.10 -4.58
N VAL A 22 3.91 18.73 -4.48
CA VAL A 22 2.76 18.15 -3.77
C VAL A 22 2.25 16.88 -4.43
N LEU A 23 2.15 16.87 -5.77
CA LEU A 23 1.74 15.69 -6.53
C LEU A 23 2.73 14.54 -6.36
N THR A 24 4.03 14.83 -6.47
CA THR A 24 5.10 13.85 -6.27
C THR A 24 5.05 13.26 -4.87
N ASN A 25 4.88 14.10 -3.85
CA ASN A 25 4.79 13.65 -2.46
C ASN A 25 3.54 12.78 -2.22
N LYS A 26 2.37 13.21 -2.70
CA LYS A 26 1.13 12.43 -2.59
C LYS A 26 1.25 11.08 -3.29
N ASN A 27 1.82 11.04 -4.49
CA ASN A 27 2.05 9.79 -5.22
C ASN A 27 3.03 8.87 -4.50
N SER A 28 4.05 9.42 -3.83
CA SER A 28 4.97 8.65 -2.98
C SER A 28 4.24 8.01 -1.80
N ILE A 29 3.38 8.79 -1.12
CA ILE A 29 2.57 8.29 0.01
C ILE A 29 1.60 7.20 -0.45
N ILE A 30 0.94 7.38 -1.61
CA ILE A 30 0.04 6.37 -2.18
C ILE A 30 0.78 5.03 -2.36
N ARG A 31 1.98 5.05 -2.97
CA ARG A 31 2.78 3.83 -3.18
C ARG A 31 3.20 3.18 -1.86
N ALA A 32 3.59 3.98 -0.86
CA ALA A 32 3.95 3.48 0.45
C ALA A 32 2.75 2.79 1.15
N LEU A 33 1.57 3.42 1.12
CA LEU A 33 0.36 2.84 1.69
C LEU A 33 -0.10 1.58 0.97
N GLN A 34 -0.01 1.55 -0.36
CA GLN A 34 -0.29 0.34 -1.15
C GLN A 34 0.64 -0.82 -0.75
N TYR A 35 1.92 -0.52 -0.56
CA TYR A 35 2.90 -1.49 -0.07
C TYR A 35 2.56 -1.98 1.34
N ASP A 36 2.23 -1.08 2.27
CA ASP A 36 1.88 -1.45 3.65
C ASP A 36 0.63 -2.33 3.69
N VAL A 37 -0.40 -2.02 2.88
CA VAL A 37 -1.59 -2.85 2.71
C VAL A 37 -1.22 -4.24 2.18
N ALA A 38 -0.39 -4.32 1.14
CA ALA A 38 0.04 -5.62 0.60
C ALA A 38 0.82 -6.45 1.64
N LYS A 39 1.70 -5.78 2.41
CA LYS A 39 2.51 -6.40 3.45
C LYS A 39 1.65 -6.96 4.60
N VAL A 40 0.71 -6.16 5.14
CA VAL A 40 -0.15 -6.60 6.24
C VAL A 40 -1.14 -7.68 5.80
N SER A 41 -1.67 -7.57 4.57
CA SER A 41 -2.56 -8.57 3.97
C SER A 41 -1.87 -9.93 3.83
N LYS A 42 -0.60 -9.94 3.41
CA LYS A 42 0.20 -11.17 3.34
C LYS A 42 0.44 -11.75 4.72
N ALA A 43 0.89 -10.94 5.67
CA ALA A 43 1.12 -11.38 7.04
C ALA A 43 -0.16 -11.97 7.67
N HIS A 44 -1.31 -11.36 7.42
CA HIS A 44 -2.62 -11.87 7.84
C HIS A 44 -2.91 -13.25 7.24
N ASN A 45 -2.74 -13.42 5.93
CA ASN A 45 -2.95 -14.71 5.25
C ASN A 45 -1.97 -15.80 5.75
N ASP A 46 -0.71 -15.44 6.00
CA ASP A 46 0.30 -16.38 6.54
C ASP A 46 -0.03 -16.78 7.99
N LEU A 47 -0.50 -15.84 8.82
CA LEU A 47 -0.95 -16.12 10.18
C LEU A 47 -2.13 -17.10 10.20
N ILE A 48 -3.11 -16.94 9.31
CA ILE A 48 -4.23 -17.88 9.18
C ILE A 48 -3.70 -19.30 8.95
N ARG A 49 -2.79 -19.49 7.99
CA ARG A 49 -2.21 -20.81 7.69
C ARG A 49 -1.45 -21.41 8.87
N VAL A 50 -0.68 -20.59 9.59
CA VAL A 50 0.06 -21.02 10.79
C VAL A 50 -0.91 -21.47 11.88
N TYR A 51 -1.98 -20.70 12.13
CA TYR A 51 -2.98 -21.07 13.12
C TYR A 51 -3.75 -22.33 12.72
N GLU A 52 -4.15 -22.47 11.46
CA GLU A 52 -4.80 -23.68 10.95
C GLU A 52 -3.91 -24.91 11.13
N ALA A 53 -2.63 -24.82 10.77
CA ALA A 53 -1.67 -25.90 10.97
C ALA A 53 -1.52 -26.24 12.46
N LYS A 54 -1.42 -25.22 13.33
CA LYS A 54 -1.24 -25.45 14.77
C LYS A 54 -2.48 -26.05 15.44
N LEU A 55 -3.67 -25.62 15.04
CA LEU A 55 -4.93 -26.18 15.54
C LEU A 55 -5.12 -27.62 15.07
N ALA A 56 -4.72 -27.92 13.82
CA ALA A 56 -4.73 -29.28 13.30
C ALA A 56 -3.82 -30.22 14.12
N GLU A 57 -2.65 -29.77 14.58
CA GLU A 57 -1.79 -30.53 15.49
C GLU A 57 -2.48 -30.89 16.82
N TYR A 58 -3.43 -30.07 17.29
CA TYR A 58 -4.24 -30.33 18.48
C TYR A 58 -5.54 -31.08 18.19
N GLY A 59 -5.75 -31.54 16.96
CA GLY A 59 -6.96 -32.26 16.55
C GLY A 59 -8.17 -31.37 16.25
N VAL A 60 -7.96 -30.05 16.08
CA VAL A 60 -9.00 -29.07 15.73
C VAL A 60 -8.81 -28.62 14.28
N PRO A 61 -9.47 -29.26 13.30
CA PRO A 61 -9.37 -28.88 11.89
C PRO A 61 -10.16 -27.59 11.60
N ALA A 62 -9.77 -26.88 10.54
CA ALA A 62 -10.30 -25.56 10.20
C ALA A 62 -11.83 -25.55 10.00
N GLU A 63 -12.40 -26.67 9.55
CA GLU A 63 -13.84 -26.85 9.33
C GLU A 63 -14.64 -26.82 10.65
N GLN A 64 -14.00 -27.09 11.78
CA GLN A 64 -14.63 -27.09 13.11
C GLN A 64 -14.63 -25.72 13.79
N LEU A 65 -14.02 -24.69 13.17
CA LEU A 65 -13.92 -23.36 13.78
C LEU A 65 -15.24 -22.58 13.79
N GLY A 66 -16.24 -23.01 13.02
CA GLY A 66 -17.54 -22.34 12.94
C GLY A 66 -17.51 -21.00 12.18
N PHE A 67 -16.36 -20.61 11.64
CA PHE A 67 -16.19 -19.47 10.74
C PHE A 67 -15.16 -19.80 9.65
N ARG A 68 -15.20 -19.05 8.55
CA ARG A 68 -14.18 -19.10 7.50
C ARG A 68 -13.37 -17.81 7.56
N PRO A 69 -12.06 -17.87 7.84
CA PRO A 69 -11.21 -16.69 7.82
C PRO A 69 -11.30 -15.97 6.47
N LEU A 70 -11.39 -14.64 6.48
CA LEU A 70 -11.35 -13.85 5.25
C LEU A 70 -9.90 -13.80 4.74
N ILE A 71 -9.68 -14.40 3.56
CA ILE A 71 -8.42 -14.31 2.84
C ILE A 71 -8.41 -13.03 2.02
N THR A 72 -7.39 -12.21 2.24
CA THR A 72 -7.20 -10.97 1.49
C THR A 72 -6.57 -11.29 0.13
N SER A 73 -7.00 -10.59 -0.93
CA SER A 73 -6.41 -10.76 -2.26
C SER A 73 -4.99 -10.19 -2.28
N THR A 74 -4.01 -11.06 -2.14
CA THR A 74 -2.58 -10.73 -2.16
C THR A 74 -1.87 -11.57 -3.20
N SER A 75 -0.88 -10.99 -3.89
CA SER A 75 0.03 -11.80 -4.70
C SER A 75 0.86 -12.74 -3.80
N THR A 76 1.29 -13.87 -4.35
CA THR A 76 2.14 -14.85 -3.65
C THR A 76 3.61 -14.41 -3.56
N GLY A 77 3.99 -13.32 -4.21
CA GLY A 77 5.35 -12.78 -4.19
C GLY A 77 5.75 -12.20 -2.81
N PRO A 78 7.06 -11.98 -2.57
CA PRO A 78 7.53 -11.09 -1.50
C PRO A 78 6.85 -9.72 -1.62
N ALA A 79 6.48 -9.09 -0.50
CA ALA A 79 5.87 -7.74 -0.51
C ALA A 79 6.74 -6.72 -1.29
N GLY A 80 8.07 -6.91 -1.30
CA GLY A 80 9.00 -6.10 -2.09
C GLY A 80 8.86 -6.20 -3.62
N LEU A 81 8.23 -7.27 -4.15
CA LEU A 81 8.03 -7.49 -5.58
C LEU A 81 6.63 -7.10 -6.07
N VAL A 82 5.68 -6.78 -5.19
CA VAL A 82 4.32 -6.35 -5.57
C VAL A 82 4.17 -4.86 -5.78
N ALA A 83 5.10 -4.04 -5.27
CA ALA A 83 5.09 -2.59 -5.52
C ALA A 83 5.58 -2.21 -6.93
N GLY A 84 5.87 -3.20 -7.79
CA GLY A 84 6.48 -3.00 -9.11
C GLY A 84 5.61 -3.36 -10.32
N GLN A 85 4.30 -3.55 -10.16
CA GLN A 85 3.36 -3.71 -11.28
C GLN A 85 2.29 -2.62 -11.29
#